data_AF-A0A523W278-F1
#
_entry.id   AF-A0A523W278-F1
#
_cell.length_a   1.000
_cell.length_b   1.000
_cell.length_c   1.000
_cell.angle_alpha   90.00
_cell.angle_beta   90.00
_cell.angle_gamma   90.00
#
_symmetry.space_group_name_H-M   'P 1'
#
loop_
_entity.id
_entity.type
_entity.pdbx_description
1 polymer ?
#
loop_
_entity_poly.entity_id
_entity_poly.type
_entity_poly.pdbx_seq_one_letter_code
_entity_poly.pdbx_strand_id
1 'polypeptide(L)'
;MTQKIALGQAVKSSGVGLAVSKKELSDQERIDILEQQIDHMHKIIQLLKTKKEPSNLNKDGIPIGLECWGTTEKVPYLLIMSVEIDGYRIGNFKYSSLSAAAEAVSGVRRSGWVFWKLPTGETLKELYKS
;
A
#
# COMPACT_ATOMS: atom_id res chain seq x y z
N MET A 1 -69.48 -22.98 8.97
CA MET A 1 -68.12 -22.42 9.00
C MET A 1 -67.57 -22.40 7.59
N THR A 2 -66.90 -21.30 7.28
CA THR A 2 -66.44 -20.78 6.00
C THR A 2 -65.27 -21.57 5.42
N GLN A 3 -65.23 -21.75 4.08
CA GLN A 3 -64.13 -21.27 3.22
C GLN A 3 -64.48 -21.54 1.75
N LYS A 4 -64.81 -20.47 1.02
CA LYS A 4 -64.81 -20.42 -0.45
C LYS A 4 -63.36 -20.23 -0.88
N ILE A 5 -62.79 -21.21 -1.57
CA ILE A 5 -61.50 -21.05 -2.25
C ILE A 5 -61.83 -20.57 -3.67
N ALA A 6 -61.61 -19.28 -3.92
CA ALA A 6 -61.64 -18.72 -5.26
C ALA A 6 -60.31 -19.04 -5.95
N LEU A 7 -60.32 -20.06 -6.82
CA LEU A 7 -59.25 -20.35 -7.76
C LEU A 7 -59.47 -19.56 -9.05
N GLY A 8 -58.47 -18.77 -9.43
CA GLY A 8 -58.22 -18.37 -10.82
C GLY A 8 -58.91 -17.09 -11.29
N GLN A 9 -58.34 -15.93 -10.97
CA GLN A 9 -58.40 -14.82 -11.92
C GLN A 9 -57.30 -15.02 -12.96
N ALA A 10 -57.71 -15.31 -14.20
CA ALA A 10 -56.86 -15.24 -15.37
C ALA A 10 -56.46 -13.78 -15.60
N VAL A 11 -55.29 -13.39 -15.11
CA VAL A 11 -54.65 -12.16 -15.55
C VAL A 11 -54.14 -12.44 -16.97
N LYS A 12 -54.78 -11.82 -17.95
CA LYS A 12 -54.27 -11.72 -19.33
C LYS A 12 -52.88 -11.08 -19.25
N SER A 13 -51.82 -11.90 -19.21
CA SER A 13 -50.48 -11.41 -19.46
C SER A 13 -50.43 -11.05 -20.94
N SER A 14 -50.65 -9.77 -21.20
CA SER A 14 -50.42 -9.17 -22.51
C SER A 14 -48.96 -9.46 -22.84
N GLY A 15 -48.74 -10.37 -23.79
CA GLY A 15 -47.42 -10.67 -24.32
C GLY A 15 -46.88 -9.42 -25.00
N VAL A 16 -46.13 -8.61 -24.26
CA VAL A 16 -45.20 -7.66 -24.86
C VAL A 16 -43.98 -8.48 -25.21
N GLY A 17 -44.03 -9.09 -26.40
CA GLY A 17 -42.81 -9.54 -27.07
C GLY A 17 -41.95 -8.31 -27.31
N LEU A 18 -41.10 -7.95 -26.36
CA LEU A 18 -39.93 -7.14 -26.65
C LEU A 18 -39.04 -8.01 -27.52
N ALA A 19 -39.23 -7.91 -28.84
CA ALA A 19 -38.17 -8.19 -29.78
C ALA A 19 -37.05 -7.21 -29.46
N VAL A 20 -36.18 -7.58 -28.51
CA VAL A 20 -34.87 -6.97 -28.37
C VAL A 20 -34.13 -7.37 -29.64
N SER A 21 -34.25 -6.54 -30.67
CA SER A 21 -33.36 -6.56 -31.81
C SER A 21 -31.95 -6.47 -31.23
N LYS A 22 -31.22 -7.60 -31.22
CA LYS A 22 -29.78 -7.56 -31.06
C LYS A 22 -29.29 -6.78 -32.26
N LYS A 23 -29.01 -5.49 -32.06
CA LYS A 23 -28.32 -4.68 -33.05
C LYS A 23 -26.98 -5.36 -33.26
N GLU A 24 -26.82 -6.06 -34.38
CA GLU A 24 -25.55 -6.63 -34.76
C GLU A 24 -24.59 -5.46 -34.96
N LEU A 25 -23.56 -5.39 -34.11
CA LEU A 25 -22.49 -4.43 -34.26
C LEU A 25 -21.84 -4.67 -35.62
N SER A 26 -21.72 -3.59 -36.39
CA SER A 26 -20.92 -3.58 -37.60
C SER A 26 -19.47 -3.90 -37.27
N ASP A 27 -18.72 -4.41 -38.25
CA ASP A 27 -17.32 -4.73 -38.06
C ASP A 27 -16.50 -3.50 -37.64
N GLN A 28 -16.88 -2.31 -38.10
CA GLN A 28 -16.23 -1.06 -37.68
C GLN A 28 -16.47 -0.76 -36.20
N GLU A 29 -17.71 -0.88 -35.71
CA GLU A 29 -18.00 -0.66 -34.28
C GLU A 29 -17.25 -1.69 -33.40
N ARG A 30 -17.04 -2.91 -33.89
CA ARG A 30 -16.24 -3.93 -33.19
C ARG A 30 -14.76 -3.56 -33.13
N ILE A 31 -14.20 -3.03 -34.21
CA ILE A 31 -12.82 -2.54 -34.27
C ILE A 31 -12.63 -1.40 -33.27
N ASP A 32 -13.52 -0.41 -33.27
CA ASP A 32 -13.43 0.75 -32.37
C ASP A 32 -13.47 0.34 -30.89
N ILE A 33 -14.30 -0.66 -30.54
CA ILE A 33 -14.36 -1.20 -29.18
C ILE A 33 -13.06 -1.92 -28.80
N LEU A 34 -12.48 -2.69 -29.72
CA LEU A 34 -11.22 -3.39 -29.47
C LEU A 34 -10.06 -2.40 -29.30
N GLU A 35 -10.01 -1.33 -30.11
CA GLU A 35 -9.02 -0.27 -29.97
C GLU A 35 -9.12 0.43 -28.60
N GLN A 36 -10.34 0.75 -28.15
CA GLN A 36 -10.56 1.32 -26.81
C GLN A 36 -10.13 0.37 -25.69
N GLN A 37 -10.38 -0.94 -25.84
CA GLN A 37 -9.93 -1.94 -24.87
C GLN A 37 -8.40 -2.04 -24.84
N ILE A 38 -7.73 -1.99 -26.00
CA ILE A 38 -6.26 -2.00 -26.08
C ILE A 38 -5.67 -0.77 -25.38
N ASP A 39 -6.23 0.42 -25.61
CA ASP A 39 -5.81 1.64 -24.92
C ASP A 39 -6.01 1.58 -23.41
N HIS A 40 -7.12 0.99 -22.97
CA HIS A 40 -7.38 0.78 -21.56
C HIS A 40 -6.36 -0.18 -20.93
N MET A 41 -6.04 -1.29 -21.62
CA MET A 41 -5.03 -2.24 -21.17
C MET A 41 -3.63 -1.59 -21.12
N HIS A 42 -3.27 -0.75 -22.09
CA HIS A 42 -2.01 0.00 -22.06
C HIS A 42 -1.90 0.92 -20.85
N LYS A 43 -2.98 1.63 -20.49
CA LYS A 43 -3.02 2.48 -19.28
C LYS A 43 -2.82 1.65 -18.00
N ILE A 44 -3.49 0.50 -17.89
CA ILE A 44 -3.31 -0.41 -16.74
C ILE A 44 -1.86 -0.89 -16.66
N ILE A 45 -1.26 -1.32 -17.78
CA ILE A 45 0.13 -1.80 -17.81
C ILE A 45 1.09 -0.69 -17.38
N GLN A 46 0.88 0.56 -17.80
CA GLN A 46 1.71 1.68 -17.33
C GLN A 46 1.59 1.90 -15.82
N LEU A 47 0.36 1.90 -15.28
CA LEU A 47 0.14 2.04 -13.84
C LEU A 47 0.82 0.91 -13.05
N LEU A 48 0.76 -0.32 -13.56
CA LEU A 48 1.43 -1.47 -12.96
C LEU A 48 2.96 -1.37 -13.06
N LYS A 49 3.51 -0.90 -14.18
CA LYS A 49 4.96 -0.64 -14.31
C LYS A 49 5.46 0.44 -13.36
N THR A 50 4.64 1.46 -13.05
CA THR A 50 5.00 2.49 -12.07
C THR A 50 4.85 2.03 -10.62
N LYS A 51 4.09 0.95 -10.37
CA LYS A 51 4.02 0.28 -9.08
C LYS A 51 5.31 -0.54 -8.90
N LYS A 52 6.39 0.14 -8.50
CA LYS A 52 7.55 -0.54 -7.90
C LYS A 52 7.01 -1.44 -6.80
N GLU A 53 7.38 -2.73 -6.83
CA GLU A 53 7.30 -3.61 -5.65
C GLU A 53 7.73 -2.79 -4.44
N PRO A 54 6.93 -2.73 -3.35
CA PRO A 54 7.34 -1.98 -2.17
C PRO A 54 8.69 -2.54 -1.75
N SER A 55 9.75 -1.75 -1.92
CA SER A 55 11.07 -2.17 -1.51
C SER A 55 10.97 -2.55 -0.04
N ASN A 56 11.47 -3.72 0.31
CA ASN A 56 11.61 -4.10 1.71
C ASN A 56 12.68 -3.25 2.41
N LEU A 57 13.36 -2.35 1.70
CA LEU A 57 14.35 -1.42 2.20
C LEU A 57 13.81 0.02 2.17
N ASN A 58 14.23 0.82 3.14
CA ASN A 58 13.97 2.25 3.16
C ASN A 58 14.89 3.00 2.18
N LYS A 59 14.71 4.32 2.12
CA LYS A 59 15.54 5.22 1.31
C LYS A 59 17.06 5.14 1.55
N ASP A 60 17.49 4.63 2.70
CA ASP A 60 18.89 4.49 3.11
C ASP A 60 19.38 3.03 2.96
N GLY A 61 18.59 2.14 2.33
CA GLY A 61 18.94 0.74 2.09
C GLY A 61 18.77 -0.19 3.30
N ILE A 62 18.05 0.24 4.35
CA ILE A 62 17.85 -0.52 5.58
C ILE A 62 16.46 -1.18 5.58
N PRO A 63 16.31 -2.44 6.02
CA PRO A 63 15.02 -3.11 6.05
C PRO A 63 13.93 -2.32 6.78
N ILE A 64 12.79 -2.12 6.12
CA ILE A 64 11.60 -1.49 6.71
C ILE A 64 11.06 -2.38 7.82
N GLY A 65 10.67 -1.78 8.94
CA GLY A 65 10.20 -2.48 10.13
C GLY A 65 11.32 -2.98 11.03
N LEU A 66 12.59 -2.84 10.64
CA LEU A 66 13.71 -3.12 11.54
C LEU A 66 13.64 -2.20 12.76
N GLU A 67 13.79 -2.78 13.94
CA GLU A 67 13.90 -2.05 15.19
C GLU A 67 15.37 -1.93 15.60
N CYS A 68 15.76 -0.71 15.95
CA CYS A 68 17.09 -0.40 16.44
C CYS A 68 17.02 0.25 17.81
N TRP A 69 18.06 0.07 18.57
CA TRP A 69 18.20 0.51 19.94
C TRP A 69 19.21 1.65 20.04
N GLY A 70 18.85 2.67 20.80
CA GLY A 70 19.71 3.79 21.15
C GLY A 70 19.78 3.93 22.66
N THR A 71 20.99 4.16 23.17
CA THR A 71 21.22 4.45 24.59
C THR A 71 22.05 5.73 24.72
N THR A 72 21.80 6.49 25.77
CA THR A 72 22.56 7.70 26.08
C THR A 72 22.60 7.89 27.59
N GLU A 73 23.70 8.42 28.12
CA GLU A 73 23.84 8.69 29.56
C GLU A 73 22.75 9.63 30.10
N LYS A 74 22.16 10.47 29.24
CA LYS A 74 21.10 11.41 29.60
C LYS A 74 19.71 10.78 29.70
N VAL A 75 19.50 9.61 29.09
CA VAL A 75 18.23 8.91 29.06
C VAL A 75 18.45 7.50 29.61
N PRO A 76 18.00 7.22 30.84
CA PRO A 76 18.30 5.94 31.50
C PRO A 76 17.54 4.74 30.89
N TYR A 77 16.73 4.98 29.86
CA TYR A 77 15.88 3.98 29.21
C TYR A 77 16.37 3.68 27.80
N LEU A 78 16.21 2.42 27.38
CA LEU A 78 16.43 1.97 26.02
C LEU A 78 15.41 2.63 25.08
N LEU A 79 15.89 3.29 24.03
CA LEU A 79 15.00 3.89 23.03
C LEU A 79 14.96 3.02 21.79
N ILE A 80 13.75 2.74 21.32
CA ILE A 80 13.50 1.91 20.15
C ILE A 80 13.12 2.82 18.98
N MET A 81 13.87 2.69 17.89
CA MET A 81 13.62 3.34 16.61
C MET A 81 13.17 2.29 15.61
N SER A 82 12.04 2.52 14.94
CA SER A 82 11.58 1.69 13.83
C SER A 82 11.93 2.34 12.49
N VAL A 83 12.40 1.53 11.53
CA VAL A 83 12.70 1.97 10.17
C VAL A 83 11.41 2.04 9.34
N GLU A 84 11.12 3.21 8.76
CA GLU A 84 10.01 3.42 7.84
C GLU A 84 10.53 3.63 6.41
N ILE A 85 9.64 3.54 5.42
CA ILE A 85 10.00 3.67 4.00
C ILE A 85 10.75 4.98 3.68
N ASP A 86 10.33 6.10 4.28
CA ASP A 86 10.80 7.45 4.02
C ASP A 86 11.67 8.04 5.16
N GLY A 87 11.90 7.28 6.23
CA GLY A 87 12.65 7.76 7.38
C GLY A 87 12.59 6.81 8.58
N TYR A 88 12.44 7.40 9.76
CA TYR A 88 12.61 6.72 11.03
C TYR A 88 11.60 7.20 12.05
N ARG A 89 11.12 6.30 12.91
CA ARG A 89 10.15 6.63 13.96
C ARG A 89 10.70 6.27 15.33
N ILE A 90 10.52 7.16 16.31
CA ILE A 90 10.75 6.88 17.74
C ILE A 90 9.51 7.31 18.50
N GLY A 91 8.79 6.35 19.08
CA GLY A 91 7.47 6.59 19.67
C GLY A 91 6.53 7.26 18.65
N ASN A 92 6.05 8.47 18.97
CA ASN A 92 5.14 9.22 18.10
C ASN A 92 5.84 10.18 17.11
N PHE A 93 7.16 10.30 17.18
CA PHE A 93 7.92 11.27 16.39
C PHE A 93 8.56 10.62 15.17
N LYS A 94 8.49 11.31 14.02
CA LYS A 94 9.15 10.92 12.77
C LYS A 94 10.38 11.79 12.52
N TYR A 95 11.42 11.15 11.99
CA TYR A 95 12.70 11.77 11.66
C TYR A 95 13.10 11.43 10.25
N SER A 96 13.63 12.42 9.54
CA SER A 96 14.08 12.29 8.16
C SER A 96 15.46 11.66 8.03
N SER A 97 16.21 11.44 9.11
CA SER A 97 17.53 10.79 9.05
C SER A 97 17.91 10.11 10.36
N LEU A 98 18.79 9.10 10.30
CA LEU A 98 19.35 8.44 11.49
C LEU A 98 20.01 9.45 12.45
N SER A 99 20.72 10.44 11.90
CA SER A 99 21.42 11.44 12.71
C SER A 99 20.45 12.39 13.42
N ALA A 100 19.38 12.82 12.74
CA ALA A 100 18.35 13.63 13.37
C ALA A 100 17.65 12.88 14.51
N ALA A 101 17.35 11.59 14.28
CA ALA A 101 16.79 10.72 15.31
C ALA A 101 17.74 10.55 16.51
N ALA A 102 19.03 10.32 16.24
CA ALA A 102 20.06 10.17 17.28
C ALA A 102 20.30 11.47 18.07
N GLU A 103 20.25 12.61 17.39
CA GLU A 103 20.37 13.93 18.01
C GLU A 103 19.17 14.26 18.90
N ALA A 104 17.95 13.98 18.43
CA ALA A 104 16.73 14.19 19.22
C ALA A 104 16.75 13.38 20.53
N VAL A 105 17.31 12.18 20.48
CA VAL A 105 17.44 11.29 21.64
C VAL A 105 18.58 11.68 22.57
N SER A 106 19.77 11.92 22.02
CA SER A 106 20.98 12.15 22.83
C SER A 106 21.17 13.61 23.25
N GLY A 107 20.40 14.53 22.65
CA GLY A 107 20.52 15.98 22.84
C GLY A 107 21.85 16.55 22.32
N VAL A 108 22.59 15.80 21.51
CA VAL A 108 23.84 16.23 20.89
C VAL A 108 23.93 15.64 19.48
N ARG A 109 24.58 16.35 18.57
CA ARG A 109 24.79 15.85 17.21
C ARG A 109 25.64 14.58 17.22
N ARG A 110 25.11 13.48 16.66
CA ARG A 110 25.79 12.17 16.57
C ARG A 110 25.71 11.61 15.16
N SER A 111 26.64 10.71 14.84
CA SER A 111 26.51 9.87 13.64
C SER A 111 25.43 8.81 13.91
N GLY A 112 24.26 8.95 13.27
CA GLY A 112 23.17 8.01 13.46
C GLY A 112 23.53 6.57 13.10
N TRP A 113 24.38 6.38 12.08
CA TRP A 113 24.86 5.07 11.64
C TRP A 113 25.63 4.28 12.72
N VAL A 114 26.27 4.99 13.64
CA VAL A 114 27.06 4.37 14.74
C VAL A 114 26.26 4.33 16.03
N PHE A 115 25.32 5.27 16.20
CA PHE A 115 24.51 5.37 17.41
C PHE A 115 23.47 4.26 17.52
N TRP A 116 22.78 3.98 16.42
CA TRP A 116 21.71 2.98 16.39
C TRP A 116 22.28 1.58 16.23
N LYS A 117 21.87 0.69 17.12
CA LYS A 117 22.33 -0.70 17.21
C LYS A 117 21.17 -1.68 17.05
N LEU A 118 21.45 -2.89 16.57
CA LEU A 118 20.48 -3.98 16.67
C LEU A 118 20.46 -4.54 18.10
N PRO A 119 19.46 -5.36 18.45
CA PRO A 119 19.45 -6.12 19.70
C PRO A 119 20.70 -6.99 19.89
N THR A 120 21.36 -7.40 18.80
CA THR A 120 22.64 -8.13 18.80
C THR A 120 23.84 -7.28 19.22
N GLY A 121 23.69 -5.96 19.27
CA GLY A 121 24.73 -4.99 19.66
C GLY A 121 25.50 -4.38 18.49
N GLU A 122 25.37 -4.93 17.29
CA GLU A 122 25.98 -4.42 16.05
C GLU A 122 25.35 -3.09 15.64
N THR A 123 26.16 -2.18 15.13
CA THR A 123 25.72 -0.88 14.62
C THR A 123 25.16 -1.00 13.20
N LEU A 124 24.28 -0.09 12.81
CA LEU A 124 23.80 -0.02 11.43
C LEU A 124 24.93 0.21 10.42
N LYS A 125 25.99 0.90 10.83
CA LYS A 125 27.18 1.10 9.99
C LYS A 125 27.83 -0.25 9.63
N GLU A 126 28.03 -1.12 10.61
CA GLU A 126 28.70 -2.42 10.42
C GLU A 126 27.92 -3.34 9.46
N LEU A 127 26.58 -3.27 9.48
CA LEU A 127 25.73 -4.16 8.69
C LEU A 127 25.41 -3.64 7.29
N TYR A 128 25.21 -2.33 7.14
CA TYR A 128 24.61 -1.77 5.92
C TYR A 128 25.49 -0.74 5.20
N LYS A 129 26.62 -0.35 5.81
CA LYS A 129 27.47 0.71 5.26
C LYS A 129 28.94 0.30 5.35
N SER A 130 29.34 -0.57 4.42
CA SER A 130 30.72 -0.96 4.15
C SER A 130 31.55 0.19 3.58
#